data_AF-A0A969QZF5-F1
#
_entry.id   AF-A0A969QZF5-F1
#
_cell.length_a   1.000
_cell.length_b   1.000
_cell.length_c   1.000
_cell.angle_alpha   90.00
_cell.angle_beta   90.00
_cell.angle_gamma   90.00
#
_symmetry.space_group_name_H-M   'P 1'
#
loop_
_entity.id
_entity.type
_entity.pdbx_description
1 polymer ?
#
loop_
_entity_poly.entity_id
_entity_poly.type
_entity_poly.pdbx_seq_one_letter_code
_entity_poly.pdbx_strand_id
1 'polypeptide(L)'
;MNLTVTQQSNIAAFLRTLSGNSIYTDPKWSSPFNAQNELSLIVLPASSMTFQPLGNGTAEVTNRGVAALSYKLESSTDLTNWTQVTTLTADQTGFLRHAVPMNIQSKCFYRFSYTPPSL
;
A
#
# COMPACT_ATOMS: atom_id res chain seq x y z
N MET A 1 27.15 6.27 -7.80
CA MET A 1 26.28 6.36 -9.00
C MET A 1 26.40 7.78 -9.54
N ASN A 2 26.99 8.00 -10.71
CA ASN A 2 27.13 9.33 -11.31
C ASN A 2 26.07 9.53 -12.39
N LEU A 3 25.13 10.45 -12.15
CA LEU A 3 24.11 10.84 -13.13
C LEU A 3 24.73 11.71 -14.23
N THR A 4 24.31 11.50 -15.47
CA THR A 4 24.72 12.35 -16.59
C THR A 4 24.12 13.75 -16.47
N VAL A 5 24.73 14.73 -17.14
CA VAL A 5 24.26 16.14 -17.13
C VAL A 5 22.80 16.26 -17.58
N THR A 6 22.40 15.46 -18.58
CA THR A 6 21.01 15.39 -19.06
C THR A 6 20.05 14.85 -18.00
N GLN A 7 20.45 13.81 -17.26
CA GLN A 7 19.62 13.27 -16.17
C GLN A 7 19.44 14.28 -15.03
N GLN A 8 20.50 15.01 -14.69
CA GLN A 8 20.42 16.09 -13.70
C GLN A 8 19.50 17.22 -14.15
N SER A 9 19.57 17.60 -15.44
CA SER A 9 18.69 18.61 -16.03
C SER A 9 17.22 18.18 -15.99
N ASN A 10 16.92 16.92 -16.34
CA ASN A 10 15.56 16.38 -16.33
C ASN A 10 15.00 16.29 -14.91
N ILE A 11 15.81 15.90 -13.93
CA ILE A 11 15.41 15.90 -12.51
C ILE A 11 15.11 17.32 -12.05
N ALA A 12 16.00 18.28 -12.37
CA ALA A 12 15.80 19.67 -11.98
C ALA A 12 14.60 20.32 -12.71
N ALA A 13 14.31 19.93 -13.96
CA ALA A 13 13.12 20.35 -14.67
C ALA A 13 11.85 19.78 -14.01
N PHE A 14 11.84 18.48 -13.68
CA PHE A 14 10.75 17.84 -12.95
C PHE A 14 10.49 18.52 -11.59
N LEU A 15 11.54 18.73 -10.78
CA LEU A 15 11.40 19.41 -9.48
C LEU A 15 10.89 20.85 -9.61
N ARG A 16 11.17 21.54 -10.73
CA ARG A 16 10.60 22.88 -11.00
C ARG A 16 9.14 22.85 -11.45
N THR A 17 8.66 21.74 -12.04
CA THR A 17 7.23 21.57 -12.34
C THR A 17 6.38 21.33 -11.09
N LEU A 18 7.01 20.94 -9.97
CA LEU A 18 6.43 21.00 -8.62
C LEU A 18 6.36 22.45 -8.10
N SER A 19 5.95 23.38 -8.95
CA SER A 19 5.69 24.76 -8.55
C SER A 19 4.58 24.78 -7.49
N GLY A 20 4.60 25.78 -6.59
CA GLY A 20 3.58 25.92 -5.55
C GLY A 20 2.16 25.81 -6.09
N ASN A 21 1.89 26.31 -7.31
CA ASN A 21 0.58 26.17 -7.93
C ASN A 21 0.17 24.70 -8.14
N SER A 22 1.04 23.83 -8.67
CA SER A 22 0.77 22.39 -8.80
C SER A 22 0.55 21.70 -7.46
N ILE A 23 1.22 22.17 -6.40
CA ILE A 23 1.00 21.68 -5.02
C ILE A 23 -0.35 22.16 -4.49
N TYR A 24 -0.77 23.40 -4.77
CA TYR A 24 -1.99 24.01 -4.23
C TYR A 24 -3.24 23.81 -5.11
N THR A 25 -3.12 23.34 -6.35
CA THR A 25 -4.28 23.17 -7.26
C THR A 25 -4.54 21.74 -7.71
N ASP A 26 -3.55 20.86 -7.73
CA ASP A 26 -3.76 19.46 -8.08
C ASP A 26 -4.41 18.73 -6.89
N PRO A 27 -5.64 18.20 -6.99
CA PRO A 27 -6.34 17.55 -5.88
C PRO A 27 -5.55 16.44 -5.18
N LYS A 28 -4.61 15.80 -5.90
CA LYS A 28 -3.71 14.79 -5.32
C LYS A 28 -2.73 15.38 -4.29
N TRP A 29 -2.37 16.65 -4.44
CA TRP A 29 -1.35 17.35 -3.65
C TRP A 29 -1.90 18.52 -2.83
N SER A 30 -3.05 19.09 -3.25
CA SER A 30 -3.63 20.32 -2.72
C SER A 30 -4.56 20.13 -1.55
N SER A 31 -5.08 18.91 -1.36
CA SER A 31 -5.90 18.56 -0.20
C SER A 31 -5.25 17.45 0.61
N PRO A 32 -4.08 17.69 1.23
CA PRO A 32 -3.51 16.76 2.18
C PRO A 32 -4.28 16.76 3.52
N PHE A 33 -5.39 17.50 3.62
CA PHE A 33 -6.18 17.67 4.83
C PHE A 33 -7.40 16.74 4.84
N ASN A 34 -7.76 16.20 6.01
CA ASN A 34 -9.00 15.44 6.21
C ASN A 34 -10.25 16.36 6.24
N ALA A 35 -11.44 15.78 6.42
CA ALA A 35 -12.71 16.51 6.53
C ALA A 35 -12.77 17.51 7.72
N GLN A 36 -11.82 17.42 8.65
CA GLN A 36 -11.65 18.33 9.80
C GLN A 36 -10.58 19.41 9.53
N ASN A 37 -10.05 19.50 8.30
CA ASN A 37 -9.04 20.46 7.87
C ASN A 37 -7.65 20.26 8.53
N GLU A 38 -7.35 19.03 8.95
CA GLU A 38 -6.07 18.62 9.56
C GLU A 38 -5.24 17.79 8.59
N LEU A 39 -3.90 17.94 8.61
CA LEU A 39 -2.99 17.19 7.74
C LEU A 39 -3.15 15.68 7.98
N SER A 40 -3.58 14.95 6.95
CA SER A 40 -3.77 13.50 6.96
C SER A 40 -2.65 12.81 6.19
N LEU A 41 -1.68 12.28 6.91
CA LEU A 41 -0.55 11.53 6.33
C LEU A 41 -0.63 10.06 6.75
N ILE A 42 -0.94 9.18 5.80
CA ILE A 42 -0.87 7.72 5.99
C ILE A 42 0.52 7.26 5.55
N VAL A 43 1.43 7.06 6.50
CA VAL A 43 2.75 6.49 6.23
C VAL A 43 2.66 4.96 6.29
N LEU A 44 2.68 4.32 5.12
CA LEU A 44 2.73 2.87 5.06
C LEU A 44 4.14 2.36 5.41
N PRO A 45 4.28 1.40 6.34
CA PRO A 45 5.57 0.79 6.59
C PRO A 45 5.99 -0.06 5.38
N ALA A 46 7.22 0.13 4.90
CA ALA A 46 7.82 -0.78 3.94
C ALA A 46 8.20 -2.07 4.67
N SER A 47 7.36 -3.09 4.57
CA SER A 47 7.57 -4.39 5.22
C SER A 47 7.38 -5.53 4.23
N SER A 48 8.25 -6.54 4.32
CA SER A 48 8.06 -7.77 3.57
C SER A 48 6.89 -8.56 4.17
N MET A 49 6.01 -9.04 3.30
CA MET A 49 4.95 -9.98 3.69
C MET A 49 5.57 -11.33 4.04
N THR A 50 5.12 -11.95 5.13
CA THR A 50 5.56 -13.28 5.54
C THR A 50 4.43 -14.28 5.44
N PHE A 51 4.76 -15.54 5.12
CA PHE A 51 3.84 -16.66 5.07
C PHE A 51 4.31 -17.73 6.04
N GLN A 52 3.48 -18.05 7.04
CA GLN A 52 3.77 -19.09 8.01
C GLN A 52 2.75 -20.24 7.88
N PRO A 53 3.14 -21.44 7.46
CA PRO A 53 2.24 -22.59 7.44
C PRO A 53 1.71 -22.92 8.85
N LEU A 54 0.42 -23.21 8.96
CA LEU A 54 -0.26 -23.56 10.22
C LEU A 54 -0.48 -25.07 10.41
N GLY A 55 -0.06 -25.91 9.44
CA GLY A 55 -0.13 -27.37 9.54
C GLY A 55 -1.50 -27.99 9.24
N ASN A 56 -2.54 -27.19 9.06
CA ASN A 56 -3.92 -27.61 8.75
C ASN A 56 -4.31 -27.36 7.27
N GLY A 57 -3.33 -27.25 6.37
CA GLY A 57 -3.57 -26.88 4.97
C GLY A 57 -3.78 -25.37 4.73
N THR A 58 -3.56 -24.54 5.75
CA THR A 58 -3.56 -23.07 5.63
C THR A 58 -2.21 -22.48 6.01
N ALA A 59 -1.96 -21.25 5.56
CA ALA A 59 -0.83 -20.43 5.97
C ALA A 59 -1.33 -19.08 6.48
N GLU A 60 -0.73 -18.59 7.56
CA GLU A 60 -0.94 -17.22 8.01
C GLU A 60 -0.12 -16.26 7.16
N VAL A 61 -0.81 -15.33 6.51
CA VAL A 61 -0.21 -14.20 5.80
C VAL A 61 -0.11 -13.04 6.78
N THR A 62 1.10 -12.55 6.98
CA THR A 62 1.36 -11.41 7.88
C THR A 62 2.03 -10.26 7.14
N ASN A 63 1.57 -9.04 7.43
CA ASN A 63 2.23 -7.80 7.00
C ASN A 63 2.11 -6.72 8.09
N ARG A 64 2.80 -5.60 7.90
CA ARG A 64 2.63 -4.38 8.70
C ARG A 64 1.84 -3.33 7.92
N GLY A 65 0.97 -2.62 8.62
CA GLY A 65 0.23 -1.47 8.16
C GLY A 65 0.19 -0.38 9.25
N VAL A 66 -0.59 0.65 9.00
CA VAL A 66 -0.88 1.69 9.99
C VAL A 66 -1.92 1.15 10.96
N ALA A 67 -1.65 1.25 12.26
CA ALA A 67 -2.54 0.77 13.30
C ALA A 67 -3.97 1.34 13.14
N ALA A 68 -4.98 0.52 13.40
CA ALA A 68 -6.40 0.85 13.27
C ALA A 68 -6.88 1.24 11.85
N LEU A 69 -6.03 1.14 10.82
CA LEU A 69 -6.46 1.33 9.44
C LEU A 69 -7.01 0.02 8.86
N SER A 70 -8.06 0.13 8.04
CA SER A 70 -8.69 -1.00 7.37
C SER A 70 -8.02 -1.29 6.02
N TYR A 71 -7.77 -2.56 5.76
CA TYR A 71 -7.12 -3.08 4.57
C TYR A 71 -7.95 -4.22 3.96
N LYS A 72 -7.86 -4.36 2.64
CA LYS A 72 -8.36 -5.52 1.89
C LYS A 72 -7.21 -6.48 1.68
N LEU A 73 -7.40 -7.73 2.09
CA LEU A 73 -6.57 -8.83 1.61
C LEU A 73 -7.13 -9.28 0.28
N GLU A 74 -6.29 -9.29 -0.75
CA GLU A 74 -6.65 -9.72 -2.09
C GLU A 74 -5.72 -10.84 -2.55
N SER A 75 -6.25 -11.71 -3.41
CA SER A 75 -5.52 -12.80 -4.04
C SER A 75 -5.56 -12.69 -5.56
N SER A 76 -4.53 -13.21 -6.23
CA SER A 76 -4.45 -13.24 -7.69
C SER A 76 -3.71 -14.49 -8.16
N THR A 77 -3.99 -14.96 -9.37
CA THR A 77 -3.25 -16.04 -10.05
C THR A 77 -2.32 -15.52 -11.14
N ASP A 78 -2.48 -14.27 -11.56
CA ASP A 78 -1.82 -13.67 -12.73
C ASP A 78 -1.21 -12.28 -12.46
N LEU A 79 -1.23 -11.82 -11.19
CA LEU A 79 -0.79 -10.50 -10.73
C LEU A 79 -1.55 -9.30 -11.33
N THR A 80 -2.57 -9.56 -12.15
CA THR A 80 -3.31 -8.54 -12.90
C THR A 80 -4.73 -8.43 -12.39
N ASN A 81 -5.41 -9.57 -12.29
CA ASN A 81 -6.76 -9.70 -11.76
C ASN A 81 -6.69 -10.05 -10.28
N TRP A 82 -7.19 -9.16 -9.43
CA TRP A 82 -7.17 -9.32 -7.97
C TRP A 82 -8.58 -9.50 -7.45
N THR A 83 -8.82 -10.55 -6.68
CA THR A 83 -10.09 -10.85 -6.02
C THR A 83 -9.95 -10.62 -4.51
N GLN A 84 -10.94 -9.97 -3.92
CA GLN A 84 -10.94 -9.73 -2.48
C GLN A 84 -11.16 -11.05 -1.72
N VAL A 85 -10.26 -11.37 -0.79
CA VAL A 85 -10.38 -12.49 0.14
C VAL A 85 -11.18 -12.04 1.37
N THR A 86 -10.75 -10.94 1.99
CA THR A 86 -11.41 -10.40 3.20
C THR A 86 -11.01 -8.94 3.44
N THR A 87 -11.64 -8.31 4.43
CA THR A 87 -11.26 -7.01 4.98
C THR A 87 -10.80 -7.20 6.43
N LEU A 88 -9.69 -6.58 6.79
CA LEU A 88 -9.10 -6.66 8.13
C LEU A 88 -8.56 -5.30 8.56
N THR A 89 -8.67 -5.03 9.85
CA THR A 89 -8.11 -3.81 10.45
C THR A 89 -6.76 -4.17 11.08
N ALA A 90 -5.73 -3.35 10.83
CA ALA A 90 -4.44 -3.54 11.48
C ALA A 90 -4.59 -3.40 13.00
N ASP A 91 -3.97 -4.30 13.76
CA ASP A 91 -4.00 -4.23 15.21
C ASP A 91 -3.30 -2.95 15.74
N GLN A 92 -3.36 -2.71 17.06
CA GLN A 92 -2.74 -1.53 17.67
C GLN A 92 -1.22 -1.45 17.45
N THR A 93 -0.58 -2.57 17.11
CA THR A 93 0.85 -2.65 16.80
C THR A 93 1.14 -2.62 15.29
N GLY A 94 0.10 -2.41 14.48
CA GLY A 94 0.16 -2.30 13.03
C GLY A 94 0.24 -3.65 12.31
N PHE A 95 -0.04 -4.78 12.94
CA PHE A 95 -0.01 -6.06 12.23
C PHE A 95 -1.35 -6.37 11.54
N LEU A 96 -1.21 -6.91 10.34
CA LEU A 96 -2.26 -7.49 9.51
C LEU A 96 -2.00 -8.99 9.43
N ARG A 97 -2.91 -9.82 9.93
CA ARG A 97 -2.78 -11.28 9.94
C ARG A 97 -4.06 -11.94 9.45
N HIS A 98 -3.94 -12.91 8.55
CA HIS A 98 -5.07 -13.72 8.12
C HIS A 98 -4.62 -15.09 7.62
N ALA A 99 -5.38 -16.14 7.95
CA ALA A 99 -5.13 -17.48 7.43
C ALA A 99 -5.73 -17.62 6.03
N VAL A 100 -4.92 -18.10 5.07
CA VAL A 100 -5.34 -18.38 3.70
C VAL A 100 -5.13 -19.85 3.36
N PRO A 101 -5.99 -20.46 2.53
CA PRO A 101 -5.79 -21.84 2.10
C PRO A 101 -4.52 -21.96 1.25
N MET A 102 -3.71 -22.98 1.53
CA MET A 102 -2.56 -23.29 0.69
C MET A 102 -3.03 -24.11 -0.51
N ASN A 103 -3.26 -23.45 -1.65
CA ASN A 103 -3.53 -24.17 -2.89
C ASN A 103 -2.22 -24.66 -3.51
N ILE A 104 -1.92 -25.95 -3.33
CA ILE A 104 -0.72 -26.59 -3.89
C ILE A 104 -0.80 -26.88 -5.40
N GLN A 105 -1.96 -26.65 -6.03
CA GLN A 105 -2.18 -26.96 -7.46
C GLN A 105 -2.11 -25.74 -8.37
N SER A 106 -2.06 -24.51 -7.83
CA SER A 106 -2.00 -23.29 -8.64
C SER A 106 -1.25 -22.18 -7.92
N LYS A 107 -0.51 -21.36 -8.68
CA LYS A 107 0.17 -20.19 -8.12
C LYS A 107 -0.89 -19.21 -7.60
N CYS A 108 -0.74 -18.79 -6.35
CA CYS A 108 -1.57 -17.77 -5.72
C CYS A 108 -0.68 -16.69 -5.12
N PHE A 109 -0.93 -15.44 -5.49
CA PHE A 109 -0.26 -14.25 -4.99
C PHE A 109 -1.21 -13.50 -4.06
N TYR A 110 -0.68 -12.84 -3.03
CA TYR A 110 -1.47 -12.06 -2.08
C TYR A 110 -0.93 -10.65 -1.95
N ARG A 111 -1.84 -9.68 -1.73
CA ARG A 111 -1.50 -8.30 -1.37
C ARG A 111 -2.47 -7.75 -0.34
N PHE A 112 -1.99 -6.82 0.47
CA PHE A 112 -2.87 -5.93 1.23
C PHE A 112 -2.98 -4.61 0.46
N SER A 113 -4.21 -4.18 0.18
CA SER A 113 -4.50 -2.85 -0.35
C SER A 113 -5.33 -2.05 0.65
N TYR A 114 -5.23 -0.73 0.58
CA TYR A 114 -6.08 0.17 1.35
C TYR A 114 -6.68 1.18 0.40
N THR A 115 -7.90 1.64 0.71
CA THR A 115 -8.51 2.77 0.03
C THR A 115 -8.32 3.97 0.94
N PRO A 116 -7.59 5.01 0.51
CA PRO A 116 -7.54 6.26 1.26
C PRO A 116 -8.96 6.76 1.52
N PRO A 117 -9.22 7.40 2.68
CA PRO A 117 -10.51 8.04 2.92
C PRO A 117 -10.83 8.99 1.76
N SER A 118 -12.05 8.95 1.24
CA SER A 118 -12.51 9.97 0.30
C SER A 118 -12.57 11.31 1.02
N LEU A 119 -11.96 12.33 0.41
CA LEU A 119 -12.06 13.74 0.80
C LEU A 119 -13.51 14.22 0.80
#